data_AF-A0A4Y2G901-F1
#
_entry.id   AF-A0A4Y2G901-F1
#
_cell.length_a   1.000
_cell.length_b   1.000
_cell.length_c   1.000
_cell.angle_alpha   90.00
_cell.angle_beta   90.00
_cell.angle_gamma   90.00
#
_symmetry.space_group_name_H-M   'P 1'
#
loop_
_entity.id
_entity.type
_entity.pdbx_description
1 polymer ?
#
loop_
_entity_poly.entity_id
_entity_poly.type
_entity_poly.pdbx_seq_one_letter_code
_entity_poly.pdbx_strand_id
1 'polypeptide(L)'
;MKVADLRDLILGSGAHKNDPESVENFLSSIMEARKRKEEQSYKLKLEIAKVAAERRQQEQQLELERAELARKLLKLEKIVKACICWKFYDY
;
A
#
# COMPACT_ATOMS: atom_id res chain seq x y z
N MET A 1 -8.81 26.24 -0.11
CA MET A 1 -9.12 27.08 -1.28
C MET A 1 -9.39 26.17 -2.45
N LYS A 2 -10.56 26.26 -3.08
CA LYS A 2 -10.90 25.46 -4.27
C LYS A 2 -10.22 26.07 -5.49
N VAL A 3 -10.05 25.28 -6.56
CA VAL A 3 -9.47 25.77 -7.82
C VAL A 3 -10.32 26.89 -8.44
N ALA A 4 -11.64 26.83 -8.25
CA ALA A 4 -12.55 27.90 -8.64
C ALA A 4 -12.19 29.22 -7.96
N ASP A 5 -12.04 29.21 -6.63
CA ASP A 5 -11.68 30.40 -5.85
C ASP A 5 -10.33 31.02 -6.28
N LEU A 6 -9.36 30.18 -6.65
CA LEU A 6 -8.04 30.60 -7.13
C LEU A 6 -8.10 31.18 -8.54
N ARG A 7 -8.91 30.58 -9.41
CA ARG A 7 -9.15 31.06 -10.78
C ARG A 7 -9.83 32.43 -10.76
N ASP A 8 -10.88 32.57 -9.96
CA ASP A 8 -11.65 33.81 -9.87
C ASP A 8 -10.81 34.96 -9.30
N LEU A 9 -9.93 34.67 -8.33
CA LEU A 9 -8.96 35.63 -7.80
C LEU A 9 -7.96 36.11 -8.85
N ILE A 10 -7.44 35.18 -9.67
CA ILE A 10 -6.44 35.49 -10.70
C ILE A 10 -7.08 36.25 -11.87
N LEU A 11 -8.26 35.83 -12.33
CA LEU A 11 -9.00 36.50 -13.42
C LEU A 11 -9.53 37.88 -13.00
N GLY A 12 -9.84 38.09 -11.73
CA GLY A 12 -10.20 39.39 -11.18
C GLY A 12 -9.02 40.34 -10.97
N SER A 13 -7.78 39.86 -11.10
CA SER A 13 -6.58 40.64 -10.83
C SER A 13 -6.23 41.62 -11.96
N GLY A 14 -5.49 42.69 -11.61
CA GLY A 14 -4.97 43.62 -12.62
C GLY A 14 -4.02 42.97 -13.63
N ALA A 15 -3.41 41.84 -13.29
CA ALA A 15 -2.52 41.10 -14.19
C ALA A 15 -3.28 40.52 -15.39
N HIS A 16 -4.48 39.97 -15.19
CA HIS A 16 -5.30 39.45 -16.29
C HIS A 16 -5.75 40.55 -17.26
N LYS A 17 -5.93 41.79 -16.78
CA LYS A 17 -6.26 42.93 -17.63
C LYS A 17 -5.09 43.43 -18.47
N ASN A 18 -3.86 43.24 -17.99
CA ASN A 18 -2.64 43.72 -18.65
C ASN A 18 -2.09 42.69 -19.65
N ASP A 19 -2.17 41.40 -19.33
CA ASP A 19 -1.72 40.30 -20.19
C ASP A 19 -2.60 39.04 -19.94
N PRO A 20 -3.77 38.96 -20.60
CA PRO A 20 -4.71 37.88 -20.39
C PRO A 20 -4.19 36.53 -20.87
N GLU A 21 -3.41 36.50 -21.96
CA GLU A 21 -2.89 35.28 -22.58
C GLU A 21 -1.87 34.59 -21.67
N SER A 22 -0.94 35.35 -21.07
CA SER A 22 0.02 34.81 -20.11
C SER A 22 -0.66 34.23 -18.87
N VAL A 23 -1.71 34.90 -18.37
CA VAL A 23 -2.50 34.41 -17.24
C VAL A 23 -3.23 33.11 -17.58
N GLU A 24 -3.78 32.99 -18.78
CA GLU A 24 -4.51 31.80 -19.23
C GLU A 24 -3.56 30.60 -19.46
N ASN A 25 -2.37 30.86 -19.99
CA ASN A 25 -1.29 29.86 -20.12
C ASN A 25 -0.77 29.39 -18.76
N PHE A 26 -0.63 30.29 -17.79
CA PHE A 26 -0.26 29.95 -16.43
C PHE A 26 -1.31 29.07 -15.73
N LEU A 27 -2.60 29.44 -15.85
CA LEU A 27 -3.70 28.65 -15.30
C LEU A 27 -3.76 27.24 -15.92
N SER A 28 -3.59 27.15 -17.25
CA SER A 28 -3.55 25.87 -17.97
C SER A 28 -2.40 24.99 -17.49
N SER A 29 -1.20 25.57 -17.33
CA SER A 29 -0.01 24.86 -16.84
C SER A 29 -0.22 24.27 -15.43
N ILE A 30 -0.87 25.03 -14.52
CA ILE A 30 -1.21 24.57 -13.17
C ILE A 30 -2.21 23.41 -13.23
N MET A 31 -3.26 23.54 -14.05
CA MET A 31 -4.27 22.50 -14.19
C MET A 31 -3.68 21.19 -14.69
N GLU A 32 -2.80 21.24 -15.69
CA GLU A 32 -2.10 20.05 -16.18
C GLU A 32 -1.19 19.43 -15.12
N ALA A 33 -0.41 20.25 -14.41
CA ALA A 33 0.46 19.77 -13.33
C ALA A 33 -0.34 19.06 -12.23
N ARG A 34 -1.52 19.60 -11.90
CA ARG A 34 -2.43 18.98 -10.94
C ARG A 34 -3.02 17.66 -11.45
N LYS A 35 -3.47 17.63 -12.70
CA LYS A 35 -3.98 16.40 -13.34
C LYS A 35 -2.93 15.29 -13.30
N ARG A 36 -1.68 15.60 -13.68
CA ARG A 36 -0.55 14.66 -13.58
C ARG A 36 -0.33 14.16 -12.15
N LYS A 37 -0.40 15.05 -11.15
CA LYS A 37 -0.28 14.69 -9.73
C LYS A 37 -1.41 13.77 -9.26
N GLU A 38 -2.65 14.02 -9.69
CA GLU A 38 -3.81 13.20 -9.34
C GLU A 38 -3.72 11.81 -9.98
N GLU A 39 -3.33 11.72 -11.25
CA GLU A 39 -3.09 10.45 -11.96
C GLU A 39 -1.98 9.62 -11.29
N GLN A 40 -0.84 10.26 -10.96
CA GLN A 40 0.24 9.59 -10.22
C GLN A 40 -0.20 9.13 -8.83
N SER A 41 -0.94 9.97 -8.11
CA SER A 41 -1.50 9.60 -6.81
C SER A 41 -2.45 8.41 -6.92
N TYR A 42 -3.30 8.36 -7.94
CA TYR A 42 -4.20 7.23 -8.16
C TYR A 42 -3.41 5.94 -8.45
N LYS A 43 -2.41 6.02 -9.33
CA LYS A 43 -1.52 4.89 -9.65
C LYS A 43 -0.81 4.36 -8.40
N LEU A 44 -0.25 5.25 -7.60
CA LEU A 44 0.41 4.89 -6.33
C LEU A 44 -0.56 4.23 -5.35
N LYS A 45 -1.78 4.75 -5.19
CA LYS A 45 -2.80 4.13 -4.33
C LYS A 45 -3.16 2.72 -4.80
N LEU A 46 -3.26 2.51 -6.10
CA LEU A 46 -3.54 1.19 -6.67
C LEU A 46 -2.38 0.21 -6.42
N GLU A 47 -1.13 0.65 -6.59
CA GLU A 47 0.05 -0.18 -6.30
C GLU A 47 0.15 -0.53 -4.81
N ILE A 48 -0.10 0.43 -3.91
CA ILE A 48 -0.16 0.18 -2.45
C ILE A 48 -1.23 -0.85 -2.12
N ALA A 49 -2.41 -0.75 -2.72
CA ALA A 49 -3.49 -1.71 -2.50
C ALA A 49 -3.12 -3.13 -2.96
N LYS A 50 -2.41 -3.26 -4.10
CA LYS A 50 -1.90 -4.55 -4.59
C LYS A 50 -0.88 -5.16 -3.64
N VAL A 51 0.13 -4.39 -3.23
CA VAL A 51 1.15 -4.84 -2.27
C VAL A 51 0.52 -5.25 -0.94
N ALA A 52 -0.48 -4.50 -0.45
CA ALA A 52 -1.20 -4.84 0.78
C ALA A 52 -2.06 -6.11 0.64
N ALA A 53 -2.54 -6.45 -0.55
CA ALA A 53 -3.25 -7.71 -0.80
C ALA A 53 -2.27 -8.89 -0.84
N GLU A 54 -1.15 -8.74 -1.55
CA GLU A 54 -0.09 -9.75 -1.63
C GLU A 54 0.50 -10.06 -0.25
N ARG A 55 0.78 -9.04 0.56
CA ARG A 55 1.26 -9.23 1.94
C ARG A 55 0.27 -10.01 2.80
N ARG A 56 -1.03 -9.75 2.67
CA ARG A 56 -2.06 -10.51 3.42
C ARG A 56 -2.09 -11.98 3.01
N GLN A 57 -1.95 -12.28 1.72
CA GLN A 57 -1.86 -13.66 1.25
C GLN A 57 -0.61 -14.37 1.77
N GLN A 58 0.54 -13.69 1.75
CA GLN A 58 1.79 -14.22 2.29
C GLN A 58 1.72 -14.47 3.80
N GLU A 59 1.13 -13.54 4.56
CA GLU A 59 0.95 -13.69 6.01
C GLU A 59 0.04 -14.88 6.35
N GLN A 60 -1.06 -15.06 5.60
CA GLN A 60 -1.93 -16.23 5.76
C GLN A 60 -1.22 -17.55 5.44
N GLN A 61 -0.41 -17.58 4.37
CA GLN A 61 0.34 -18.77 3.99
C GLN A 61 1.39 -19.12 5.05
N LEU A 62 2.12 -18.12 5.56
CA LEU A 62 3.09 -18.29 6.63
C LEU A 62 2.45 -18.80 7.92
N GLU A 63 1.24 -18.34 8.26
CA GLU A 63 0.51 -18.81 9.44
C GLU A 63 0.11 -20.29 9.30
N LEU A 64 -0.32 -20.69 8.10
CA LEU A 64 -0.64 -22.08 7.75
C LEU A 64 0.59 -22.99 7.87
N GLU A 65 1.73 -22.58 7.30
CA GLU A 65 2.99 -23.32 7.38
C GLU A 65 3.49 -23.44 8.84
N ARG A 66 3.39 -22.35 9.62
CA ARG A 66 3.73 -22.37 11.05
C ARG A 66 2.87 -23.35 11.83
N ALA A 67 1.55 -23.38 11.57
CA ALA A 67 0.65 -24.32 12.21
C ALA A 67 0.97 -25.78 11.84
N GLU A 68 1.33 -26.04 10.59
CA GLU A 68 1.73 -27.37 10.14
C GLU A 68 3.04 -27.83 10.79
N LEU A 69 4.05 -26.96 10.84
CA LEU A 69 5.32 -27.23 11.52
C LEU A 69 5.12 -27.50 13.01
N ALA A 70 4.30 -26.70 13.69
CA ALA A 70 3.96 -26.92 15.10
C ALA A 70 3.32 -28.30 15.33
N ARG A 71 2.40 -28.73 14.45
CA ARG A 71 1.82 -30.07 14.50
C ARG A 71 2.87 -31.17 14.30
N LYS A 72 3.80 -30.99 13.37
CA LYS A 72 4.89 -31.94 13.11
C LYS A 72 5.82 -32.05 14.33
N LEU A 73 6.21 -30.92 14.93
CA LEU A 73 7.03 -30.90 16.14
C LEU A 73 6.36 -31.64 17.31
N LEU A 74 5.07 -31.40 17.53
CA LEU A 74 4.32 -32.10 18.59
C LEU A 74 4.30 -33.62 18.36
N LYS A 75 4.14 -34.07 17.11
CA LYS A 75 4.20 -35.50 16.77
C LYS A 75 5.58 -36.09 17.06
N LEU A 76 6.64 -35.40 16.64
CA LEU A 76 8.01 -35.82 16.91
C LEU A 76 8.31 -35.88 18.41
N GLU A 77 7.86 -34.89 19.18
CA GLU A 77 8.04 -34.86 20.64
C GLU A 77 7.37 -36.08 21.30
N LYS A 78 6.16 -36.44 20.87
CA LYS A 78 5.47 -37.64 21.35
C LYS A 78 6.24 -38.92 21.02
N ILE A 79 6.77 -39.04 19.80
CA ILE A 79 7.58 -40.19 19.37
C ILE A 79 8.84 -40.29 20.23
N VAL A 80 9.58 -39.19 20.40
CA VAL A 80 10.80 -39.15 21.21
C VAL A 80 10.51 -39.56 22.65
N LYS A 81 9.45 -39.01 23.27
CA LYS A 81 9.03 -39.41 24.62
C LYS A 81 8.70 -40.89 24.71
N ALA A 82 8.00 -41.45 23.72
CA ALA A 82 7.69 -42.88 23.68
C ALA A 82 8.95 -43.75 23.56
N CYS A 83 9.89 -43.38 22.67
CA CYS A 83 11.16 -44.09 22.50
C CYS A 83 12.03 -44.05 23.76
N ILE A 84 12.09 -42.91 24.45
CA ILE A 84 12.80 -42.79 25.72
C ILE A 84 12.13 -43.71 26.76
N CYS A 85 10.80 -43.67 26.87
CA CYS A 85 10.06 -44.51 27.82
C CYS A 85 10.33 -46.00 27.59
N TRP A 86 10.28 -46.47 26.34
CA TRP A 86 10.63 -47.86 25.99
C TRP A 86 12.06 -48.24 26.40
N LYS A 87 13.05 -47.38 26.15
CA LYS A 87 14.44 -47.63 26.56
C LYS A 87 14.64 -47.78 28.08
N PHE A 88 13.75 -47.21 28.90
CA PHE A 88 13.81 -47.33 30.36
C PHE A 88 13.08 -48.56 30.91
N TYR A 89 12.21 -49.21 30.12
CA TYR A 89 11.49 -50.43 30.52
C TYR A 89 12.21 -51.74 30.13
N ASP A 90 13.24 -51.67 29.28
CA ASP A 90 14.06 -52.83 28.85
C ASP A 90 15.28 -53.09 29.77
N TYR A 91 15.38 -52.46 30.94
CA TYR A 91 16.45 -52.64 31.94
C TYR A 91 15.94 -53.23 33.26
#